data_AF-A0AAY5EZK6-F1
#
_entry.id   AF-A0AAY5EZK6-F1
#
_cell.length_a   1.000
_cell.length_b   1.000
_cell.length_c   1.000
_cell.angle_alpha   90.00
_cell.angle_beta   90.00
_cell.angle_gamma   90.00
#
_symmetry.space_group_name_H-M   'P 1'
#
loop_
_entity.id
_entity.type
_entity.pdbx_description
1 polymer ?
#
loop_
_entity_poly.entity_id
_entity_poly.type
_entity_poly.pdbx_seq_one_letter_code
_entity_poly.pdbx_strand_id
1 'polypeptide(L)'
;MMPSVILSLMLLPGLCVTAFRADLRNLALRGTATQSSLHSLAQKAVDGNRNFNLKNGFCTYTALESAPWWRVDLHHTYTIHYVALTNQGDCCSYCLNGAEIRIGDSLQNDGKDNPLCATVSSIPPGQTEYFVCTKFLKGRYMTAVLPRVGILSLCEMEVFGQ
;
A
#
# COMPACT_ATOMS: atom_id res chain seq x y z
N MET A 1 58.93 -25.49 30.05
CA MET A 1 58.80 -24.02 30.01
C MET A 1 57.94 -23.66 28.80
N MET A 2 56.97 -22.78 29.06
CA MET A 2 55.89 -22.27 28.21
C MET A 2 56.37 -21.53 26.94
N PRO A 3 55.49 -21.07 26.02
CA PRO A 3 54.07 -21.41 25.77
C PRO A 3 53.67 -21.55 24.28
N SER A 4 52.44 -22.02 24.11
CA SER A 4 51.56 -21.91 22.94
C SER A 4 51.47 -20.51 22.34
N VAL A 5 51.47 -20.44 21.00
CA VAL A 5 51.15 -19.22 20.24
C VAL A 5 49.63 -19.12 20.09
N ILE A 6 49.00 -18.30 20.92
CA ILE A 6 47.60 -17.89 20.76
C ILE A 6 47.59 -16.72 19.77
N LEU A 7 47.09 -16.98 18.55
CA LEU A 7 46.78 -15.94 17.57
C LEU A 7 45.59 -15.15 18.13
N SER A 8 45.87 -14.02 18.78
CA SER A 8 44.84 -13.12 19.29
C SER A 8 44.10 -12.48 18.12
N LEU A 9 42.84 -12.88 17.93
CA LEU A 9 41.90 -12.24 17.03
C LEU A 9 41.61 -10.85 17.61
N MET A 10 42.25 -9.80 17.07
CA MET A 10 41.93 -8.44 17.45
C MET A 10 40.51 -8.09 16.97
N LEU A 11 39.56 -8.03 17.91
CA LEU A 11 38.28 -7.39 17.72
C LEU A 11 38.53 -5.89 17.50
N LEU A 12 38.45 -5.42 16.26
CA LEU A 12 38.42 -3.99 15.97
C LEU A 12 37.07 -3.43 16.44
N PRO A 13 37.04 -2.56 17.48
CA PRO A 13 35.82 -1.87 17.86
C PRO A 13 35.65 -0.69 16.91
N GLY A 14 34.98 -0.88 15.77
CA GLY A 14 34.94 0.21 14.78
C GLY A 14 34.10 0.04 13.54
N LEU A 15 33.58 -1.16 13.23
CA LEU A 15 32.50 -1.26 12.26
C LEU A 15 31.19 -1.15 13.03
N CYS A 16 30.79 0.10 13.31
CA CYS A 16 29.38 0.39 13.39
C CYS A 16 28.81 -0.04 12.03
N VAL A 17 28.27 -1.25 11.97
CA VAL A 17 27.37 -1.62 10.88
C VAL A 17 26.21 -0.65 11.07
N THR A 18 26.31 0.51 10.43
CA THR A 18 25.16 1.39 10.24
C THR A 18 24.20 0.51 9.47
N ALA A 19 23.25 -0.10 10.18
CA ALA A 19 22.12 -0.73 9.54
C ALA A 19 21.58 0.34 8.60
N PHE A 20 21.67 0.11 7.29
CA PHE A 20 21.03 0.95 6.30
C PHE A 20 19.54 0.90 6.66
N ARG A 21 19.07 1.89 7.42
CA ARG A 21 17.65 2.09 7.62
C ARG A 21 17.18 2.59 6.27
N ALA A 22 16.65 1.67 5.45
CA ALA A 22 15.94 2.07 4.25
C ALA A 22 14.81 2.98 4.73
N ASP A 23 14.95 4.28 4.50
CA ASP A 23 13.92 5.26 4.84
C ASP A 23 12.81 5.12 3.79
N LEU A 24 11.92 4.17 4.06
CA LEU A 24 10.77 3.91 3.20
C LEU A 24 9.81 5.07 3.36
N ARG A 25 9.66 5.86 2.30
CA ARG A 25 8.74 6.98 2.24
C ARG A 25 7.40 6.56 1.65
N ASN A 26 6.33 7.27 2.02
CA ASN A 26 5.05 7.14 1.34
C ASN A 26 5.14 7.75 -0.07
N LEU A 27 5.21 6.89 -1.07
CA LEU A 27 5.31 7.23 -2.50
C LEU A 27 3.97 7.73 -3.07
N ALA A 28 2.85 7.44 -2.40
CA ALA A 28 1.52 7.74 -2.91
C ALA A 28 1.13 9.22 -2.77
N LEU A 29 1.68 9.95 -1.78
CA LEU A 29 1.37 11.37 -1.50
C LEU A 29 1.50 12.32 -2.70
N ARG A 30 2.33 11.96 -3.69
CA ARG A 30 2.55 12.76 -4.90
C ARG A 30 2.00 12.10 -6.15
N GLY A 31 1.41 10.92 -6.01
CA GLY A 31 0.86 10.17 -7.11
C GLY A 31 -0.44 10.78 -7.62
N THR A 32 -0.82 10.38 -8.83
CA THR A 32 -2.10 10.76 -9.44
C THR A 32 -3.08 9.60 -9.31
N ALA A 33 -4.17 9.80 -8.56
CA ALA A 33 -5.17 8.77 -8.33
C ALA A 33 -6.36 8.89 -9.28
N THR A 34 -6.91 7.75 -9.68
CA THR A 34 -8.14 7.62 -10.48
C THR A 34 -8.92 6.38 -10.05
N GLN A 35 -10.18 6.27 -10.44
CA GLN A 35 -11.05 5.15 -10.05
C GLN A 35 -12.09 4.87 -11.14
N SER A 36 -12.73 3.70 -11.06
CA SER A 36 -13.68 3.21 -12.07
C SER A 36 -14.89 4.13 -12.32
N SER A 37 -15.39 4.80 -11.28
CA SER A 37 -16.55 5.68 -11.37
C SER A 37 -16.45 6.92 -10.47
N LEU A 38 -16.92 8.07 -10.97
CA LEU A 38 -16.69 9.40 -10.37
C LEU A 38 -17.77 9.80 -9.34
N HIS A 39 -17.92 9.02 -8.27
CA HIS A 39 -18.80 9.40 -7.14
C HIS A 39 -18.09 10.25 -6.09
N SER A 40 -16.77 10.28 -6.11
CA SER A 40 -15.91 11.09 -5.23
C SER A 40 -14.57 11.34 -5.93
N LEU A 41 -13.74 12.23 -5.38
CA LEU A 41 -12.39 12.48 -5.90
C LEU A 41 -11.46 11.36 -5.46
N ALA A 42 -10.95 10.57 -6.41
CA ALA A 42 -10.00 9.49 -6.15
C ALA A 42 -8.74 9.94 -5.40
N GLN A 43 -8.32 11.19 -5.61
CA GLN A 43 -7.14 11.79 -4.98
C GLN A 43 -7.21 11.87 -3.44
N LYS A 44 -8.40 11.79 -2.85
CA LYS A 44 -8.57 11.81 -1.39
C LYS A 44 -7.85 10.67 -0.69
N ALA A 45 -7.75 9.49 -1.31
CA ALA A 45 -7.06 8.35 -0.71
C ALA A 45 -5.53 8.45 -0.75
N VAL A 46 -4.96 9.57 -1.21
CA VAL A 46 -3.51 9.80 -1.25
C VAL A 46 -3.17 11.23 -0.85
N ASP A 47 -4.04 11.87 -0.07
CA ASP A 47 -3.89 13.28 0.34
C ASP A 47 -3.09 13.44 1.64
N GLY A 48 -2.69 12.34 2.28
CA GLY A 48 -1.97 12.32 3.55
C GLY A 48 -2.87 12.34 4.78
N ASN A 49 -4.19 12.19 4.61
CA ASN A 49 -5.16 12.31 5.69
C ASN A 49 -5.92 11.00 5.94
N ARG A 50 -5.53 10.27 6.98
CA ARG A 50 -6.21 9.04 7.45
C ARG A 50 -7.59 9.28 8.09
N ASN A 51 -8.25 10.42 7.87
CA ASN A 51 -9.57 10.66 8.43
C ASN A 51 -10.59 9.71 7.78
N PHE A 52 -11.24 8.90 8.62
CA PHE A 52 -12.10 7.81 8.18
C PHE A 52 -13.58 8.20 8.00
N ASN A 53 -13.92 9.48 8.17
CA ASN A 53 -15.30 9.95 8.07
C ASN A 53 -15.70 10.13 6.60
N LEU A 54 -16.40 9.13 6.07
CA LEU A 54 -16.89 9.11 4.69
C LEU A 54 -17.99 10.15 4.48
N LYS A 55 -18.88 10.34 5.46
CA LYS A 55 -19.99 11.31 5.37
C LYS A 55 -19.51 12.76 5.25
N ASN A 56 -18.38 13.08 5.87
CA ASN A 56 -17.73 14.38 5.78
C ASN A 56 -16.81 14.48 4.55
N GLY A 57 -16.79 13.44 3.70
CA GLY A 57 -16.10 13.45 2.42
C GLY A 57 -14.59 13.28 2.53
N PHE A 58 -14.05 12.63 3.56
CA PHE A 58 -12.61 12.33 3.62
C PHE A 58 -12.22 11.10 2.81
N CYS A 59 -13.16 10.19 2.53
CA CYS A 59 -12.87 8.95 1.82
C CYS A 59 -13.30 8.99 0.36
N THR A 60 -12.69 8.12 -0.45
CA THR A 60 -13.16 7.77 -1.79
C THR A 60 -14.27 6.72 -1.69
N TYR A 61 -15.09 6.67 -2.73
CA TYR A 61 -16.03 5.59 -3.00
C TYR A 61 -16.44 5.59 -4.48
N THR A 62 -16.65 4.39 -5.01
CA THR A 62 -17.18 4.13 -6.36
C THR A 62 -18.71 4.05 -6.36
N ALA A 63 -19.30 3.95 -7.55
CA ALA A 63 -20.66 3.42 -7.73
C ALA A 63 -20.74 1.97 -7.25
N LEU A 64 -21.98 1.48 -7.09
CA LEU A 64 -22.24 0.04 -7.03
C LEU A 64 -22.08 -0.55 -8.43
N GLU A 65 -20.98 -1.27 -8.66
CA GLU A 65 -20.64 -1.79 -9.97
C GLU A 65 -19.88 -3.13 -9.88
N SER A 66 -19.66 -3.78 -11.02
CA SER A 66 -18.89 -5.02 -11.09
C SER A 66 -17.39 -4.73 -11.14
N ALA A 67 -16.63 -5.36 -10.26
CA ALA A 67 -15.18 -5.22 -10.18
C ALA A 67 -14.68 -3.76 -10.06
N PRO A 68 -15.24 -2.94 -9.13
CA PRO A 68 -14.81 -1.56 -8.97
C PRO A 68 -13.33 -1.51 -8.57
N TRP A 69 -12.64 -0.47 -9.04
CA TRP A 69 -11.22 -0.32 -8.82
C TRP A 69 -10.83 1.14 -8.56
N TRP A 70 -9.76 1.30 -7.81
CA TRP A 70 -9.07 2.55 -7.56
C TRP A 70 -7.58 2.33 -7.85
N ARG A 71 -6.91 3.30 -8.46
CA ARG A 71 -5.49 3.19 -8.84
C ARG A 71 -4.75 4.49 -8.58
N VAL A 72 -3.52 4.39 -8.11
CA VAL A 72 -2.54 5.49 -8.09
C VAL A 72 -1.42 5.23 -9.09
N ASP A 73 -1.10 6.25 -9.88
CA ASP A 73 0.13 6.35 -10.65
C ASP A 73 1.21 7.02 -9.79
N LEU A 74 2.26 6.27 -9.43
CA LEU A 74 3.41 6.75 -8.64
C LEU A 74 4.43 7.54 -9.48
N HIS A 75 4.16 7.73 -10.77
CA HIS A 75 4.96 8.39 -11.81
C HIS A 75 6.25 7.67 -12.22
N HIS A 76 6.84 6.89 -11.32
CA HIS A 76 8.01 6.06 -11.57
C HIS A 76 7.81 4.65 -11.06
N THR A 77 8.56 3.71 -11.61
CA THR A 77 8.60 2.33 -11.11
C THR A 77 9.46 2.28 -9.85
N TYR A 78 8.87 1.80 -8.76
CA TYR A 78 9.54 1.63 -7.47
C TYR A 78 9.56 0.17 -7.06
N THR A 79 10.47 -0.20 -6.16
CA THR A 79 10.39 -1.46 -5.42
C THR A 79 9.49 -1.24 -4.21
N ILE A 80 8.32 -1.86 -4.20
CA ILE A 80 7.33 -1.71 -3.14
C ILE A 80 7.53 -2.80 -2.08
N HIS A 81 7.58 -2.38 -0.82
CA HIS A 81 7.79 -3.25 0.34
C HIS A 81 6.46 -3.60 1.02
N TYR A 82 5.68 -2.57 1.34
CA TYR A 82 4.37 -2.72 1.96
C TYR A 82 3.47 -1.55 1.60
N VAL A 83 2.18 -1.73 1.84
CA VAL A 83 1.17 -0.68 1.72
C VAL A 83 0.41 -0.55 3.03
N ALA A 84 -0.16 0.62 3.30
CA ALA A 84 -1.07 0.83 4.42
C ALA A 84 -2.41 1.33 3.89
N LEU A 85 -3.50 0.75 4.37
CA LEU A 85 -4.85 1.06 3.92
C LEU A 85 -5.74 1.43 5.10
N THR A 86 -6.32 2.62 5.05
CA THR A 86 -7.28 3.13 6.03
C THR A 86 -8.70 2.92 5.52
N ASN A 87 -9.50 2.19 6.30
CA ASN A 87 -10.90 1.92 6.00
C ASN A 87 -11.81 3.02 6.57
N GLN A 88 -13.00 3.18 6.01
CA GLN A 88 -13.98 4.11 6.54
C GLN A 88 -14.59 3.62 7.86
N GLY A 89 -14.98 4.58 8.71
CA GLY A 89 -15.41 4.31 10.07
C GLY A 89 -16.90 4.51 10.34
N ASP A 90 -17.69 4.96 9.37
CA ASP A 90 -19.08 5.36 9.60
C ASP A 90 -20.06 4.17 9.60
N CYS A 91 -20.03 3.36 8.54
CA CYS A 91 -20.86 2.16 8.42
C CYS A 91 -20.36 1.28 7.28
N CYS A 92 -20.60 -0.03 7.30
CA CYS A 92 -20.29 -0.90 6.16
C CYS A 92 -18.79 -1.05 5.85
N SER A 93 -17.92 -0.99 6.88
CA SER A 93 -16.48 -1.20 6.73
C SER A 93 -16.13 -2.56 6.10
N TYR A 94 -17.02 -3.56 6.26
CA TYR A 94 -16.91 -4.89 5.66
C TYR A 94 -16.98 -4.88 4.11
N CYS A 95 -17.42 -3.78 3.47
CA CYS A 95 -17.45 -3.67 2.02
C CYS A 95 -16.07 -3.84 1.37
N LEU A 96 -15.00 -3.49 2.10
CA LEU A 96 -13.61 -3.62 1.66
C LEU A 96 -13.05 -5.05 1.77
N ASN A 97 -13.72 -5.94 2.51
CA ASN A 97 -13.28 -7.33 2.68
C ASN A 97 -13.20 -8.02 1.31
N GLY A 98 -12.14 -8.77 1.06
CA GLY A 98 -11.86 -9.42 -0.22
C GLY A 98 -11.33 -8.49 -1.31
N ALA A 99 -11.08 -7.20 -1.03
CA ALA A 99 -10.36 -6.35 -1.97
C ALA A 99 -8.93 -6.86 -2.17
N GLU A 100 -8.42 -6.72 -3.38
CA GLU A 100 -7.07 -7.11 -3.77
C GLU A 100 -6.24 -5.87 -4.05
N ILE A 101 -5.00 -5.87 -3.56
CA ILE A 101 -4.00 -4.86 -3.85
C ILE A 101 -3.02 -5.44 -4.85
N ARG A 102 -2.85 -4.76 -5.98
CA ARG A 102 -2.06 -5.23 -7.13
C ARG A 102 -1.05 -4.18 -7.55
N ILE A 103 0.17 -4.60 -7.86
CA ILE A 103 1.28 -3.70 -8.14
C ILE A 103 2.00 -4.14 -9.41
N GLY A 104 2.22 -3.22 -10.33
CA GLY A 104 2.98 -3.48 -11.56
C GLY A 104 3.06 -2.26 -12.48
N ASP A 105 3.64 -2.44 -13.66
CA ASP A 105 3.84 -1.38 -14.65
C ASP A 105 2.78 -1.42 -15.78
N SER A 106 1.86 -2.39 -15.77
CA SER A 106 0.84 -2.52 -16.81
C SER A 106 -0.42 -1.72 -16.49
N LEU A 107 -0.97 -1.05 -17.50
CA LEU A 107 -2.32 -0.46 -17.49
C LEU A 107 -3.36 -1.33 -18.21
N GLN A 108 -2.99 -2.51 -18.72
CA GLN A 108 -3.98 -3.44 -19.29
C GLN A 108 -5.03 -3.79 -18.24
N ASN A 109 -6.31 -3.79 -18.64
CA ASN A 109 -7.44 -4.00 -17.74
C ASN A 109 -7.36 -3.11 -16.48
N ASP A 110 -6.99 -1.84 -16.66
CA ASP A 110 -6.81 -0.85 -15.60
C ASP A 110 -5.76 -1.20 -14.53
N GLY A 111 -4.84 -2.12 -14.85
CA GLY A 111 -3.84 -2.62 -13.90
C GLY A 111 -4.42 -3.63 -12.90
N LYS A 112 -5.67 -4.09 -13.08
CA LYS A 112 -6.29 -5.13 -12.25
C LYS A 112 -5.67 -6.51 -12.46
N ASP A 113 -4.88 -6.70 -13.52
CA ASP A 113 -4.18 -7.97 -13.79
C ASP A 113 -2.71 -7.93 -13.33
N ASN A 114 -2.25 -6.81 -12.76
CA ASN A 114 -0.91 -6.74 -12.18
C ASN A 114 -0.75 -7.76 -11.04
N PRO A 115 0.50 -8.19 -10.74
CA PRO A 115 0.78 -9.11 -9.65
C PRO A 115 0.10 -8.73 -8.32
N LEU A 116 -0.52 -9.72 -7.68
CA LEU A 116 -1.11 -9.58 -6.36
C LEU A 116 -0.05 -9.30 -5.30
N CYS A 117 -0.20 -8.19 -4.57
CA CYS A 117 0.57 -7.87 -3.37
C CYS A 117 -0.07 -8.54 -2.15
N ALA A 118 -1.36 -8.25 -1.92
CA ALA A 118 -2.12 -8.73 -0.76
C ALA A 118 -3.63 -8.75 -1.04
N THR A 119 -4.35 -9.54 -0.25
CA THR A 119 -5.81 -9.54 -0.19
C THR A 119 -6.26 -9.04 1.18
N VAL A 120 -7.18 -8.09 1.20
CA VAL A 120 -7.75 -7.52 2.42
C VAL A 120 -8.73 -8.54 3.00
N SER A 121 -8.41 -9.16 4.13
CA SER A 121 -9.34 -10.05 4.83
C SER A 121 -10.42 -9.24 5.55
N SER A 122 -9.99 -8.35 6.44
CA SER A 122 -10.82 -7.36 7.12
C SER A 122 -9.96 -6.21 7.62
N ILE A 123 -10.55 -5.02 7.68
CA ILE A 123 -9.99 -3.84 8.36
C ILE A 123 -11.11 -3.28 9.24
N PRO A 124 -10.93 -3.20 10.58
CA PRO A 124 -11.96 -2.66 11.45
C PRO A 124 -12.34 -1.22 11.07
N PRO A 125 -13.55 -0.76 11.41
CA PRO A 125 -13.99 0.60 11.09
C PRO A 125 -12.99 1.66 11.56
N GLY A 126 -12.59 2.54 10.64
CA GLY A 126 -11.68 3.65 10.93
C GLY A 126 -10.24 3.28 11.27
N GLN A 127 -9.85 2.01 11.10
CA GLN A 127 -8.48 1.56 11.32
C GLN A 127 -7.65 1.57 10.04
N THR A 128 -6.33 1.59 10.22
CA THR A 128 -5.34 1.41 9.17
C THR A 128 -4.66 0.05 9.35
N GLU A 129 -4.68 -0.78 8.32
CA GLU A 129 -3.94 -2.05 8.30
C GLU A 129 -2.77 -1.99 7.32
N TYR A 130 -1.70 -2.73 7.65
CA TYR A 130 -0.47 -2.78 6.88
C TYR A 130 -0.34 -4.13 6.18
N PHE A 131 -0.11 -4.09 4.88
CA PHE A 131 0.00 -5.28 4.03
C PHE A 131 1.41 -5.37 3.46
N VAL A 132 2.18 -6.32 3.96
CA VAL A 132 3.48 -6.69 3.37
C VAL A 132 3.21 -7.50 2.12
N CYS A 133 3.77 -7.09 0.98
CA CYS A 133 3.58 -7.84 -0.26
C CYS A 133 4.23 -9.23 -0.15
N THR A 134 3.56 -10.24 -0.68
CA THR A 134 4.04 -11.65 -0.63
C THR A 134 5.40 -11.88 -1.30
N LYS A 135 5.84 -10.96 -2.16
CA LYS A 135 7.12 -10.94 -2.85
C LYS A 135 7.57 -9.49 -3.08
N PHE A 136 8.86 -9.28 -3.36
CA PHE A 136 9.35 -7.98 -3.81
C PHE A 136 8.69 -7.63 -5.15
N LEU A 137 7.79 -6.64 -5.12
CA LEU A 137 7.08 -6.18 -6.30
C LEU A 137 7.71 -4.89 -6.80
N LYS A 138 7.94 -4.83 -8.12
CA LYS A 138 8.28 -3.58 -8.80
C LYS A 138 7.06 -3.10 -9.56
N GLY A 139 6.73 -1.82 -9.43
CA GLY A 139 5.61 -1.24 -10.16
C GLY A 139 5.52 0.26 -10.03
N ARG A 140 5.01 0.88 -11.09
CA ARG A 140 4.58 2.28 -11.15
C ARG A 140 3.14 2.47 -10.70
N TYR A 141 2.30 1.46 -10.91
CA TYR A 141 0.88 1.51 -10.56
C TYR A 141 0.59 0.61 -9.38
N MET A 142 -0.19 1.13 -8.43
CA MET A 142 -0.84 0.32 -7.41
C MET A 142 -2.35 0.45 -7.60
N THR A 143 -3.01 -0.69 -7.79
CA THR A 143 -4.45 -0.81 -8.01
C THR A 143 -5.09 -1.59 -6.86
N ALA A 144 -6.08 -0.99 -6.20
CA ALA A 144 -7.01 -1.69 -5.34
C ALA A 144 -8.24 -2.08 -6.16
N VAL A 145 -8.61 -3.36 -6.16
CA VAL A 145 -9.77 -3.87 -6.90
C VAL A 145 -10.64 -4.72 -5.98
N LEU A 146 -11.95 -4.57 -6.06
CA LEU A 146 -12.88 -5.46 -5.38
C LEU A 146 -13.39 -6.49 -6.39
N PRO A 147 -12.95 -7.75 -6.41
CA PRO A 147 -13.24 -8.72 -7.47
C PRO A 147 -14.66 -9.33 -7.39
N ARG A 148 -15.67 -8.49 -7.18
CA ARG A 148 -17.10 -8.81 -7.14
C ARG A 148 -17.93 -7.57 -7.44
N VAL A 149 -19.25 -7.71 -7.45
CA VAL A 149 -20.16 -6.56 -7.41
C VAL A 149 -20.09 -5.90 -6.03
N GLY A 150 -19.90 -4.59 -5.97
CA GLY A 150 -19.84 -3.86 -4.72
C GLY A 150 -19.51 -2.39 -4.87
N ILE A 151 -19.25 -1.74 -3.74
CA ILE A 151 -18.72 -0.37 -3.65
C ILE A 151 -17.32 -0.48 -3.04
N LEU A 152 -16.32 0.06 -3.72
CA LEU A 152 -14.97 0.18 -3.19
C LEU A 152 -14.83 1.54 -2.53
N SER A 153 -14.41 1.58 -1.26
CA SER A 153 -14.16 2.83 -0.51
C SER A 153 -12.83 2.76 0.20
N LEU A 154 -12.01 3.81 0.06
CA LEU A 154 -10.68 3.93 0.66
C LEU A 154 -10.55 5.32 1.28
N CYS A 155 -10.16 5.42 2.55
CA CYS A 155 -9.94 6.73 3.16
C CYS A 155 -8.52 7.23 2.96
N GLU A 156 -7.54 6.34 3.09
CA GLU A 156 -6.15 6.66 2.80
C GLU A 156 -5.41 5.40 2.39
N MET A 157 -4.54 5.54 1.41
CA MET A 157 -3.76 4.48 0.80
C MET A 157 -2.32 4.94 0.64
N GLU A 158 -1.44 4.29 1.37
CA GLU A 158 -0.03 4.66 1.44
C GLU A 158 0.82 3.54 0.87
N VAL A 159 1.81 3.91 0.07
CA VAL A 159 2.65 2.95 -0.64
C VAL A 159 4.10 3.17 -0.25
N PHE A 160 4.73 2.20 0.42
CA PHE A 160 6.08 2.34 0.97
C PHE A 160 7.10 1.53 0.17
N GLY A 161 8.11 2.22 -0.33
CA GLY A 161 9.11 1.64 -1.24
C GLY A 161 10.27 2.58 -1.54
N GLN A 162 11.13 2.16 -2.46
CA GLN A 162 12.33 2.90 -2.93
C GLN A 162 12.60 2.73 -4.42
#